data_AF-A0A925CKJ1-F1
#
_entry.id   AF-A0A925CKJ1-F1
#
_cell.length_a   1.000
_cell.length_b   1.000
_cell.length_c   1.000
_cell.angle_alpha   90.00
_cell.angle_beta   90.00
_cell.angle_gamma   90.00
#
_symmetry.space_group_name_H-M   'P 1'
#
loop_
_entity.id
_entity.type
_entity.pdbx_description
1 polymer ?
#
loop_
_entity_poly.entity_id
_entity_poly.type
_entity_poly.pdbx_seq_one_letter_code
_entity_poly.pdbx_strand_id
1 'polypeptide(L)' 'MSPDSESQPSAPSTQQSCPLRLGLLGGSFNPVHNGHLAIARQTREALGLDQILFIPTSHPPHKPNGSLAPAQDRYE' A
#
# COMPACT_ATOMS: atom_id res chain seq x y z
N MET A 1 10.30 34.03 50.30
CA MET A 1 9.89 32.83 49.53
C MET A 1 9.52 33.27 48.13
N SER A 2 10.37 32.99 47.15
CA SER A 2 10.03 33.13 45.73
C SER A 2 9.36 31.84 45.28
N PRO A 3 8.21 31.88 44.58
CA PRO A 3 7.57 30.69 44.08
C PRO A 3 8.39 30.09 42.93
N ASP A 4 8.36 28.77 42.94
CA ASP A 4 9.02 27.78 42.10
C ASP A 4 9.21 28.16 40.62
N SER A 5 10.46 28.07 40.16
CA SER A 5 10.82 27.97 38.74
C SER A 5 10.29 26.65 38.20
N GLU A 6 9.09 26.68 37.63
CA GLU A 6 8.51 25.58 36.88
C GLU A 6 9.39 25.27 35.66
N SER A 7 10.03 24.10 35.72
CA SER A 7 10.84 23.54 34.64
C SER A 7 9.91 23.19 33.48
N GLN A 8 10.03 23.90 32.36
CA GLN A 8 9.25 23.61 31.16
C GLN A 8 9.52 22.16 30.69
N PRO A 9 8.47 21.39 30.35
CA PRO A 9 8.64 20.08 29.74
C PRO A 9 9.15 20.25 28.30
N SER A 10 10.30 19.62 28.02
CA SER A 10 10.88 19.49 26.69
C SER A 10 9.84 18.94 25.71
N ALA A 11 9.50 19.73 24.69
CA ALA A 11 8.56 19.33 23.65
C ALA A 11 8.95 17.98 23.04
N PRO A 12 7.98 17.12 22.66
CA PRO A 12 8.29 15.85 22.02
C PRO A 12 9.00 16.13 20.70
N SER A 13 10.22 15.61 20.57
CA SER A 13 10.99 15.59 19.32
C SER A 13 10.06 15.11 18.20
N THR A 14 9.69 16.00 17.30
CA THR A 14 8.87 15.67 16.15
C THR A 14 9.68 14.67 15.33
N GLN A 15 9.37 13.37 15.47
CA GLN A 15 10.04 12.33 14.71
C GLN A 15 9.70 12.59 13.24
N GLN A 16 10.69 13.11 12.51
CA GLN A 16 10.59 13.29 11.08
C GLN A 16 10.44 11.90 10.46
N SER A 17 9.23 11.55 10.02
CA SER A 17 9.02 10.35 9.23
C SER A 17 9.64 10.60 7.86
N CYS A 18 10.65 9.81 7.50
CA CYS A 18 11.15 9.79 6.13
C CYS A 18 9.99 9.48 5.18
N PRO A 19 9.84 10.22 4.07
CA PRO A 19 8.72 10.03 3.17
C PRO A 19 8.81 8.65 2.50
N LEU A 20 7.84 7.79 2.79
CA LEU A 20 7.72 6.47 2.16
C LEU A 20 7.40 6.63 0.67
N ARG A 21 8.20 5.99 -0.18
CA ARG A 21 7.99 5.93 -1.62
C ARG A 21 7.12 4.74 -1.96
N LEU A 22 5.83 5.01 -2.17
CA LEU A 22 4.80 4.01 -2.40
C LEU A 22 4.42 3.92 -3.88
N GLY A 23 4.48 2.72 -4.46
CA GLY A 23 3.93 2.44 -5.79
C GLY A 23 2.51 1.90 -5.72
N LEU A 24 1.68 2.24 -6.71
CA LEU A 24 0.33 1.70 -6.86
C LEU A 24 0.26 0.89 -8.15
N LEU A 25 -0.06 -0.40 -8.06
CA LEU A 25 -0.24 -1.29 -9.20
C LEU A 25 -1.71 -1.67 -9.32
N GLY A 26 -2.42 -1.00 -10.22
CA GLY A 26 -3.81 -1.31 -10.56
C GLY A 26 -3.90 -2.43 -11.60
N GLY A 27 -4.84 -3.36 -11.42
CA GLY A 27 -5.08 -4.43 -12.39
C GLY A 27 -6.28 -5.29 -12.01
N SER A 28 -6.83 -6.05 -12.95
CA SER A 28 -7.97 -6.94 -12.64
C SER A 28 -7.56 -8.16 -11.79
N PHE A 29 -6.26 -8.49 -11.75
CA PHE A 29 -5.65 -9.54 -10.91
C PHE A 29 -6.49 -10.82 -10.80
N ASN A 30 -7.05 -11.27 -11.93
CA ASN A 30 -7.97 -12.40 -12.00
C ASN A 30 -7.36 -13.54 -12.83
N PRO A 31 -6.44 -14.37 -12.28
CA PRO A 31 -5.82 -14.34 -10.94
C PRO A 31 -4.46 -13.59 -10.87
N VAL A 32 -3.92 -13.41 -9.67
CA VAL A 32 -2.51 -13.01 -9.50
C VAL A 32 -1.63 -14.16 -9.98
N HIS A 33 -0.59 -13.84 -10.76
CA HIS A 33 0.38 -14.83 -11.26
C HIS A 33 1.76 -14.18 -11.32
N ASN A 34 2.79 -14.98 -11.63
CA ASN A 34 4.19 -14.56 -11.62
C ASN A 34 4.49 -13.31 -12.46
N GLY A 35 3.69 -13.04 -13.49
CA GLY A 35 3.83 -11.83 -14.31
C GLY A 35 3.55 -10.55 -13.51
N HIS A 36 2.48 -10.53 -12.71
CA HIS A 36 2.18 -9.40 -11.84
C HIS A 36 3.26 -9.18 -10.78
N LEU A 37 3.79 -10.27 -10.22
CA LEU A 37 4.87 -10.21 -9.23
C LEU A 37 6.18 -9.72 -9.83
N ALA A 38 6.51 -10.15 -11.05
CA ALA A 38 7.69 -9.69 -11.78
C ALA A 38 7.61 -8.18 -12.07
N ILE A 39 6.46 -7.70 -12.53
CA ILE A 39 6.21 -6.27 -12.79
C ILE A 39 6.34 -5.46 -11.50
N ALA A 40 5.75 -5.92 -10.40
CA ALA A 40 5.88 -5.24 -9.12
C ALA A 40 7.34 -5.20 -8.66
N ARG A 41 8.06 -6.33 -8.70
CA ARG A 41 9.47 -6.39 -8.30
C ARG A 41 10.34 -5.43 -9.11
N GLN A 42 10.21 -5.47 -10.43
CA GLN A 42 11.00 -4.64 -11.32
C GLN A 42 10.66 -3.15 -11.15
N THR A 43 9.38 -2.81 -10.95
CA THR A 43 8.96 -1.43 -10.70
C THR A 43 9.52 -0.90 -9.37
N ARG A 44 9.50 -1.74 -8.33
CA ARG A 44 10.06 -1.40 -7.02
C ARG A 44 11.55 -1.09 -7.11
N GLU A 45 12.29 -1.94 -7.81
CA GLU A 45 13.75 -1.83 -7.97
C GLU A 45 14.12 -0.67 -8.89
N ALA A 46 13.42 -0.48 -10.00
CA ALA A 46 13.70 0.60 -10.95
C ALA A 46 13.38 1.99 -10.39
N LEU A 47 12.36 2.12 -9.54
CA LEU A 47 11.91 3.42 -9.01
C LEU A 47 12.37 3.67 -7.56
N GLY A 48 13.08 2.73 -6.95
CA GLY A 48 13.52 2.84 -5.55
C GLY A 48 12.33 3.02 -4.59
N LEU A 49 11.28 2.22 -4.78
CA LEU A 49 10.08 2.24 -3.94
C LEU A 49 10.30 1.40 -2.68
N ASP A 50 9.78 1.86 -1.57
CA ASP A 50 9.75 1.11 -0.32
C ASP A 50 8.73 -0.02 -0.40
N GLN A 51 7.57 0.25 -1.02
CA GLN A 51 6.44 -0.68 -1.09
C GLN A 51 5.63 -0.52 -2.38
N ILE A 52 4.89 -1.56 -2.77
CA ILE A 52 3.90 -1.53 -3.85
C ILE A 52 2.57 -2.05 -3.33
N LEU A 53 1.50 -1.28 -3.51
CA LEU A 53 0.14 -1.70 -3.25
C LEU A 53 -0.53 -2.20 -4.53
N PHE A 54 -1.08 -3.40 -4.47
CA PHE A 54 -1.89 -3.97 -5.53
C PHE A 54 -3.34 -3.52 -5.36
N ILE A 55 -3.90 -2.85 -6.36
CA ILE A 55 -5.28 -2.36 -6.36
C ILE A 55 -6.09 -3.20 -7.36
N PRO A 56 -6.85 -4.22 -6.91
CA PRO A 56 -7.71 -5.01 -7.78
C PRO A 56 -8.85 -4.15 -8.32
N THR A 57 -8.95 -4.04 -9.65
CA THR A 57 -10.09 -3.41 -10.31
C THR A 57 -11.24 -4.42 -10.41
N SER A 58 -12.28 -4.23 -9.59
CA SER A 58 -13.46 -5.12 -9.49
C SER A 58 -14.40 -5.07 -10.70
N HIS A 59 -14.37 -4.01 -11.52
CA HIS A 59 -15.40 -3.77 -12.54
C HIS A 59 -14.82 -3.41 -13.91
N PRO A 60 -14.60 -4.40 -14.80
CA PRO A 60 -14.66 -4.14 -16.22
C PRO A 60 -16.09 -3.68 -16.57
N PRO A 61 -16.32 -2.48 -17.13
CA PRO A 61 -17.66 -1.98 -17.49
C PRO A 61 -18.36 -2.78 -18.61
N HIS A 62 -17.71 -3.84 -19.11
CA HIS A 62 -18.08 -4.63 -20.29
C HIS A 62 -18.30 -6.13 -19.98
N LYS A 63 -18.34 -6.55 -18.70
CA LYS A 63 -18.70 -7.95 -18.35
C LYS A 63 -20.08 -8.00 -17.67
N PRO A 64 -21.08 -8.65 -18.29
CA PRO A 64 -22.38 -8.87 -17.67
C PRO A 64 -22.25 -9.81 -16.46
N ASN A 65 -23.07 -9.56 -15.44
CA ASN A 65 -23.18 -10.33 -14.20
C ASN A 65 -23.28 -11.85 -14.49
N GLY A 66 -22.36 -12.66 -13.96
CA GLY A 66 -22.55 -14.12 -13.93
C GLY A 66 -21.34 -15.03 -14.17
N SER A 67 -20.13 -14.51 -14.44
CA SER A 67 -18.93 -15.36 -14.59
C SER A 67 -17.84 -14.99 -13.59
N LEU A 68 -18.17 -15.12 -12.31
CA LEU A 68 -17.23 -14.94 -11.22
C LEU A 68 -17.28 -16.22 -10.36
N ALA A 69 -16.15 -16.93 -10.29
CA ALA A 69 -16.01 -18.11 -9.43
C ALA A 69 -16.22 -17.73 -7.95
N PRO A 70 -16.74 -18.64 -7.10
CA PRO A 70 -17.07 -18.38 -5.71
C PRO A 70 -15.89 -17.77 -4.93
N ALA A 71 -16.21 -16.94 -3.94
CA ALA A 71 -15.21 -16.25 -3.12
C ALA A 71 -14.21 -17.21 -2.45
N GLN A 72 -14.63 -18.44 -2.18
CA GLN A 72 -13.81 -19.47 -1.56
C GLN A 72 -12.56 -19.84 -2.38
N ASP A 73 -12.67 -19.88 -3.72
CA ASP A 73 -11.56 -20.23 -4.63
C ASP A 73 -10.55 -19.09 -4.80
N ARG A 74 -10.75 -17.94 -4.14
CA ARG A 74 -9.88 -16.75 -4.25
C ARG A 74 -8.98 -16.54 -3.04
N TYR A 75 -9.14 -17.36 -2.01
CA TYR A 75 -8.36 -17.26 -0.76
C TYR A 75 -7.39 -18.42 -0.54
N GLU A 76 -7.24 -19.34 -1.51
CA GLU A 76 -6.21 -20.39 -1.49
C GLU A 76 -4.94 -20.00 -2.26
#